data_AF-A0A955MFH8-F1
#
_entry.id   AF-A0A955MFH8-F1
#
_cell.length_a   1.000
_cell.length_b   1.000
_cell.length_c   1.000
_cell.angle_alpha   90.00
_cell.angle_beta   90.00
_cell.angle_gamma   90.00
#
_symmetry.space_group_name_H-M   'P 1'
#
loop_
_entity.id
_entity.type
_entity.pdbx_description
1 polymer ?
#
loop_
_entity_poly.entity_id
_entity_poly.type
_entity_poly.pdbx_seq_one_letter_code
_entity_poly.pdbx_strand_id
1 'polypeptide(L)'
;MEVNILNQSQYSTLLQDIRRLIKEGKERAGRAAANELVKTYWEIGRRINREQMTFQAGYADSIIEDLADELQIDRWTLKRTLLFFNTYPGGAPRGSNLNWAHYRELITINDDQERQWYERHALKQRLTRDQLVKAIKKNVYQEKTLLNNSNLIKSDKIIRPTEATYVYRAYVVRVISADRLLLRLDLGFQVLKEQRIRLADIEAPAMDDPKGREAYEYVLGKLVQSPMVVVKTSKIDIYGRYLAYLFYSTKKMPLDMVFEKGQFLNQEMVDNGLAHLA
;
A
#
# COMPACT_ATOMS: atom_id res chain seq x y z
N MET A 1 46.22 18.85 50.47
CA MET A 1 45.24 18.27 49.53
C MET A 1 45.71 16.88 49.20
N GLU A 2 44.91 15.86 49.48
CA GLU A 2 45.24 14.49 49.04
C GLU A 2 45.22 14.42 47.52
N VAL A 3 46.27 13.83 46.95
CA VAL A 3 46.37 13.63 45.50
C VAL A 3 45.54 12.40 45.16
N ASN A 4 44.39 12.61 44.52
CA ASN A 4 43.55 11.52 44.04
C ASN A 4 44.11 10.97 42.71
N ILE A 5 44.81 9.83 42.77
CA ILE A 5 45.38 9.16 41.60
C ILE A 5 44.40 8.06 41.14
N LEU A 6 43.87 8.21 39.93
CA LEU A 6 43.01 7.18 39.33
C LEU A 6 43.82 5.91 39.09
N ASN A 7 43.34 4.78 39.63
CA ASN A 7 43.84 3.48 39.22
C ASN A 7 43.33 3.13 37.80
N GLN A 8 43.92 2.10 37.20
CA GLN A 8 43.62 1.71 35.81
C GLN A 8 42.13 1.40 35.57
N SER A 9 41.45 0.81 36.56
CA SER A 9 40.02 0.50 36.48
C SER A 9 39.18 1.78 36.47
N GLN A 10 39.46 2.70 37.40
CA GLN A 10 38.76 3.99 37.48
C GLN A 10 38.94 4.83 36.21
N TYR A 11 40.15 4.87 35.65
CA TYR A 11 40.40 5.55 34.37
C TYR A 11 39.63 4.91 33.21
N SER A 12 39.60 3.58 33.13
CA SER A 12 38.85 2.86 32.10
C SER A 12 37.36 3.16 32.15
N THR A 13 36.76 3.16 33.36
CA THR A 13 35.35 3.53 33.55
C THR A 13 35.07 4.97 33.13
N LEU A 14 35.90 5.92 33.57
CA LEU A 14 35.79 7.34 33.17
C LEU A 14 35.86 7.51 31.64
N LEU A 15 36.80 6.82 30.99
CA LEU A 15 36.95 6.86 29.54
C LEU A 15 35.70 6.30 28.82
N GLN A 16 35.14 5.20 29.31
CA GLN A 16 33.91 4.62 28.76
C GLN A 16 32.71 5.56 28.94
N ASP A 17 32.57 6.19 30.11
CA ASP A 17 31.50 7.15 30.38
C ASP A 17 31.61 8.40 29.50
N ILE A 18 32.81 8.97 29.36
CA ILE A 18 33.02 10.13 28.48
C ILE A 18 32.70 9.77 27.02
N ARG A 19 33.15 8.60 26.54
CA ARG A 19 32.83 8.12 25.18
C ARG A 19 31.33 7.99 24.98
N ARG A 20 30.62 7.45 25.98
CA ARG A 20 29.16 7.32 25.97
C ARG A 20 28.48 8.69 25.93
N LEU A 21 28.86 9.63 26.80
CA LEU A 21 28.30 10.99 26.83
C LEU A 21 28.49 11.72 25.51
N ILE A 22 29.68 11.63 24.90
CA ILE A 22 29.96 12.23 23.58
C ILE A 22 29.07 11.60 22.51
N LYS A 23 28.94 10.28 22.49
CA LYS A 23 28.09 9.55 21.53
C LYS A 23 26.63 9.99 21.67
N GLU A 24 26.08 9.95 22.87
CA GLU A 24 24.69 10.33 23.15
C GLU A 24 24.43 11.81 22.80
N GLY A 25 25.39 12.70 23.09
CA GLY A 25 25.31 14.12 22.72
C GLY A 25 25.21 14.33 21.22
N LYS A 26 26.08 13.68 20.43
CA LYS A 26 26.05 13.73 18.96
C LYS A 26 24.73 13.18 18.41
N GLU A 27 24.24 12.07 18.95
CA GLU A 27 22.97 11.49 18.52
C GLU A 27 21.78 12.41 18.82
N ARG A 28 21.75 13.07 20.00
CA ARG A 28 20.71 14.06 20.33
C ARG A 28 20.73 15.24 19.36
N ALA A 29 21.91 15.80 19.09
CA ALA A 29 22.07 16.91 18.16
C ALA A 29 21.60 16.53 16.74
N GLY A 30 22.02 15.35 16.26
CA GLY A 30 21.61 14.84 14.94
C GLY A 30 20.10 14.63 14.82
N ARG A 31 19.44 14.09 15.86
CA ARG A 31 17.97 13.94 15.89
C ARG A 31 17.26 15.29 15.89
N ALA A 32 17.73 16.25 16.67
CA ALA A 32 17.14 17.60 16.70
C ALA A 32 17.23 18.27 15.33
N ALA A 33 18.40 18.23 14.69
CA ALA A 33 18.59 18.77 13.34
C ALA A 33 17.71 18.07 12.30
N ALA A 34 17.64 16.73 12.35
CA ALA A 34 16.79 15.95 11.45
C ALA A 34 15.30 16.31 11.57
N ASN A 35 14.82 16.49 12.80
CA ASN A 35 13.43 16.86 13.06
C ASN A 35 13.11 18.27 12.55
N GLU A 36 14.01 19.23 12.76
CA GLU A 36 13.80 20.58 12.24
C GLU A 36 13.81 20.58 10.71
N LEU A 37 14.72 19.83 10.06
CA LEU A 37 14.73 19.69 8.60
C LEU A 37 13.43 19.13 8.04
N VAL A 38 12.85 18.10 8.67
CA VAL A 38 11.54 17.56 8.25
C VAL A 38 10.46 18.64 8.31
N LYS A 39 10.43 19.41 9.40
CA LYS A 39 9.50 20.52 9.57
C LYS A 39 9.73 21.62 8.52
N THR A 40 10.98 22.02 8.29
CA THR A 40 11.34 23.03 7.27
C THR A 40 10.90 22.60 5.88
N TYR A 41 11.17 21.35 5.47
CA TYR A 41 10.74 20.86 4.15
C TYR A 41 9.23 20.83 4.00
N TRP A 42 8.49 20.48 5.06
CA TRP A 42 7.03 20.58 5.04
C TRP A 42 6.55 22.04 4.90
N GLU A 43 7.18 22.97 5.61
CA GLU A 43 6.85 24.41 5.53
C GLU A 43 7.16 25.02 4.17
N ILE A 44 8.25 24.60 3.52
CA ILE A 44 8.58 24.96 2.14
C ILE A 44 7.47 24.47 1.20
N GLY A 45 7.09 23.19 1.30
CA GLY A 45 5.99 22.64 0.50
C GLY A 45 4.68 23.41 0.69
N ARG A 46 4.33 23.73 1.94
CA ARG A 46 3.17 24.57 2.28
C ARG A 46 3.27 25.96 1.65
N ARG A 47 4.45 26.59 1.70
CA ARG A 47 4.67 27.94 1.16
C ARG A 47 4.55 27.95 -0.36
N ILE A 48 5.11 26.96 -1.05
CA ILE A 48 4.98 26.79 -2.51
C ILE A 48 3.50 26.58 -2.86
N ASN A 49 2.81 25.69 -2.15
CA ASN A 49 1.41 25.36 -2.43
C ASN A 49 0.45 26.56 -2.27
N ARG A 50 0.78 27.55 -1.43
CA ARG A 50 -0.04 28.76 -1.24
C ARG A 50 -0.19 29.63 -2.48
N GLU A 51 0.76 29.54 -3.41
CA GLU A 51 0.70 30.34 -4.65
C GLU A 51 -0.34 29.80 -5.64
N GLN A 52 -0.97 28.64 -5.34
CA GLN A 52 -2.03 28.04 -6.16
C GLN A 52 -1.69 28.00 -7.65
N MET A 53 -0.41 27.77 -7.96
CA MET A 53 0.10 27.83 -9.33
C MET A 53 -0.63 26.79 -10.18
N THR A 54 -1.10 27.23 -11.34
CA THR A 54 -1.66 26.31 -12.33
C THR A 54 -0.52 25.49 -12.93
N PHE A 55 -0.63 24.17 -12.82
CA PHE A 55 0.23 23.25 -13.56
C PHE A 55 -0.10 23.23 -15.07
N GLN A 56 -1.23 23.84 -15.47
CA GLN A 56 -1.53 24.10 -16.87
C GLN A 56 -0.49 25.07 -17.46
N ALA A 57 -0.03 24.78 -18.67
CA ALA A 57 1.00 25.52 -19.42
C ALA A 57 2.44 25.49 -18.86
N GLY A 58 2.76 24.68 -17.85
CA GLY A 58 4.14 24.50 -17.37
C GLY A 58 4.70 25.65 -16.51
N TYR A 59 3.88 26.65 -16.18
CA TYR A 59 4.26 27.81 -15.37
C TYR A 59 4.69 27.44 -13.94
N ALA A 60 3.96 26.53 -13.28
CA ALA A 60 4.38 26.01 -11.98
C ALA A 60 5.75 25.31 -12.04
N ASP A 61 6.06 24.67 -13.17
CA ASP A 61 7.33 23.97 -13.36
C ASP A 61 8.48 24.94 -13.61
N SER A 62 8.27 26.07 -14.30
CA SER A 62 9.31 27.08 -14.52
C SER A 62 9.67 27.79 -13.22
N ILE A 63 8.69 28.16 -12.39
CA ILE A 63 8.97 28.79 -11.09
C ILE A 63 9.76 27.83 -10.17
N ILE A 64 9.47 26.53 -10.22
CA ILE A 64 10.24 25.54 -9.45
C ILE A 64 11.67 25.41 -9.96
N GLU A 65 11.93 25.57 -11.26
CA GLU A 65 13.29 25.62 -11.81
C GLU A 65 14.03 26.88 -11.38
N ASP A 66 13.40 28.05 -11.50
CA ASP A 66 14.00 29.32 -11.07
C ASP A 66 14.37 29.28 -9.58
N LEU A 67 13.46 28.75 -8.74
CA LEU A 67 13.72 28.56 -7.30
C LEU A 67 14.84 27.54 -7.04
N ALA A 68 14.95 26.48 -7.85
CA ALA A 68 16.00 25.48 -7.71
C ALA A 68 17.37 26.12 -7.96
N ASP A 69 17.47 26.92 -9.03
CA ASP A 69 18.70 27.61 -9.43
C ASP A 69 19.07 28.72 -8.43
N GLU A 70 18.13 29.58 -8.02
CA GLU A 70 18.42 30.66 -7.07
C GLU A 70 18.82 30.15 -5.68
N LEU A 71 18.16 29.09 -5.21
CA LEU A 71 18.42 28.51 -3.89
C LEU A 71 19.58 27.51 -3.90
N GLN A 72 20.08 27.14 -5.08
CA GLN A 72 21.06 26.05 -5.27
C GLN A 72 20.57 24.74 -4.63
N ILE A 73 19.28 24.45 -4.80
CA ILE A 73 18.62 23.24 -4.31
C ILE A 73 18.17 22.43 -5.51
N ASP A 74 18.43 21.12 -5.49
CA ASP A 74 17.94 20.20 -6.51
C ASP A 74 16.42 20.34 -6.74
N ARG A 75 16.02 20.52 -8.01
CA ARG A 75 14.62 20.68 -8.43
C ARG A 75 13.72 19.58 -7.87
N TRP A 76 14.19 18.33 -7.85
CA TRP A 76 13.42 17.20 -7.33
C TRP A 76 13.18 17.32 -5.83
N THR A 77 14.09 17.92 -5.08
CA THR A 77 13.93 18.21 -3.66
C THR A 77 12.80 19.20 -3.44
N LEU A 78 12.74 20.29 -4.21
CA LEU A 78 11.60 21.23 -4.16
C LEU A 78 10.28 20.55 -4.53
N LYS A 79 10.23 19.78 -5.62
CA LYS A 79 9.02 18.99 -5.96
C LYS A 79 8.61 18.03 -4.85
N ARG A 80 9.58 17.37 -4.20
CA ARG A 80 9.32 16.48 -3.05
C ARG A 80 8.81 17.23 -1.83
N THR A 81 9.26 18.46 -1.58
CA THR A 81 8.68 19.26 -0.48
C THR A 81 7.20 19.55 -0.71
N LEU A 82 6.82 19.88 -1.95
CA LEU A 82 5.43 20.10 -2.33
C LEU A 82 4.60 18.82 -2.22
N LEU A 83 5.11 17.70 -2.75
CA LEU A 83 4.49 16.39 -2.59
C LEU A 83 4.33 16.05 -1.10
N PHE A 84 5.37 16.27 -0.29
CA PHE A 84 5.33 15.99 1.14
C PHE A 84 4.25 16.78 1.88
N PHE A 85 4.08 18.06 1.56
CA PHE A 85 2.97 18.85 2.09
C PHE A 85 1.61 18.26 1.70
N ASN A 86 1.44 17.92 0.41
CA ASN A 86 0.18 17.35 -0.10
C ASN A 86 -0.12 15.96 0.50
N THR A 87 0.90 15.16 0.79
CA THR A 87 0.77 13.85 1.44
C THR A 87 0.45 13.95 2.93
N TYR A 88 0.91 15.02 3.60
CA TYR A 88 0.73 15.25 5.04
C TYR A 88 0.08 16.62 5.32
N PRO A 89 -1.17 16.87 4.89
CA PRO A 89 -1.78 18.20 4.97
C PRO A 89 -2.04 18.66 6.41
N GLY A 90 -2.16 17.73 7.36
CA GLY A 90 -2.38 18.01 8.79
C GLY A 90 -1.16 18.52 9.56
N GLY A 91 0.01 18.60 8.92
CA GLY A 91 1.25 19.05 9.55
C GLY A 91 2.42 18.10 9.33
N ALA A 92 3.64 18.64 9.48
CA ALA A 92 4.84 17.82 9.54
C ALA A 92 4.72 16.79 10.67
N PRO A 93 4.98 15.50 10.42
CA PRO A 93 5.03 14.49 11.48
C PRO A 93 6.01 14.91 12.58
N ARG A 94 5.55 14.91 13.84
CA ARG A 94 6.33 15.37 15.00
C ARG A 94 6.84 14.19 15.82
N GLY A 95 8.02 14.34 16.43
CA GLY A 95 8.54 13.39 17.42
C GLY A 95 8.91 12.02 16.86
N SER A 96 9.10 11.90 15.54
CA SER A 96 9.56 10.68 14.90
C SER A 96 11.09 10.55 14.99
N ASN A 97 11.60 9.31 14.98
CA ASN A 97 13.02 9.06 14.65
C ASN A 97 13.26 9.03 13.13
N LEU A 98 12.24 9.39 12.35
CA LEU A 98 12.28 9.40 10.89
C LEU A 98 12.76 10.77 10.43
N ASN A 99 13.83 10.78 9.66
CA ASN A 99 14.36 11.99 9.04
C ASN A 99 13.82 12.16 7.61
N TRP A 100 14.20 13.25 6.95
CA TRP A 100 13.80 13.54 5.56
C TRP A 100 14.05 12.37 4.60
N ALA A 101 15.16 11.65 4.76
CA ALA A 101 15.47 10.53 3.89
C ALA A 101 14.43 9.41 3.96
N HIS A 102 13.77 9.20 5.11
CA HIS A 102 12.65 8.26 5.23
C HIS A 102 11.41 8.81 4.54
N TYR A 103 11.07 10.08 4.79
CA TYR A 103 9.89 10.70 4.22
C TYR A 103 9.94 10.77 2.69
N ARG A 104 11.12 10.94 2.09
CA ARG A 104 11.28 10.83 0.63
C ARG A 104 10.86 9.47 0.07
N GLU A 105 11.04 8.38 0.82
CA GLU A 105 10.58 7.05 0.40
C GLU A 105 9.09 6.89 0.68
N LEU A 106 8.61 7.36 1.84
CA LEU A 106 7.21 7.23 2.24
C LEU A 106 6.28 8.01 1.30
N ILE A 107 6.63 9.22 0.89
CA ILE A 107 5.79 10.04 0.00
C ILE A 107 5.64 9.46 -1.42
N THR A 108 6.47 8.48 -1.80
CA THR A 108 6.31 7.77 -3.08
C THR A 108 5.24 6.67 -3.04
N ILE A 109 4.73 6.34 -1.84
CA ILE A 109 3.68 5.34 -1.65
C ILE A 109 2.33 6.04 -1.78
N ASN A 110 1.61 5.73 -2.85
CA ASN A 110 0.31 6.34 -3.15
C ASN A 110 -0.81 5.86 -2.22
N ASP A 111 -0.76 4.61 -1.76
CA ASP A 111 -1.75 4.07 -0.82
C ASP A 111 -1.49 4.61 0.60
N ASP A 112 -2.48 5.34 1.13
CA ASP A 112 -2.39 5.98 2.43
C ASP A 112 -2.26 4.98 3.58
N GLN A 113 -2.93 3.83 3.50
CA GLN A 113 -2.89 2.80 4.55
C GLN A 113 -1.53 2.10 4.57
N GLU A 114 -0.99 1.75 3.40
CA GLU A 114 0.34 1.18 3.23
C GLU A 114 1.42 2.15 3.74
N ARG A 115 1.33 3.42 3.33
CA ARG A 115 2.28 4.46 3.76
C ARG A 115 2.28 4.63 5.28
N GLN A 116 1.10 4.77 5.89
CA GLN A 116 0.96 4.88 7.34
C GLN A 116 1.42 3.62 8.07
N TRP A 117 1.26 2.45 7.46
CA TRP A 117 1.78 1.20 8.02
C TRP A 117 3.30 1.20 8.02
N TYR A 118 3.95 1.52 6.89
CA TYR A 118 5.41 1.58 6.81
C TYR A 118 6.00 2.66 7.72
N GLU A 119 5.34 3.81 7.85
CA GLU A 119 5.74 4.85 8.79
C GLU A 119 5.72 4.33 10.24
N ARG A 120 4.62 3.69 10.66
CA ARG A 120 4.52 3.07 12.00
C ARG A 120 5.51 1.93 12.18
N HIS A 121 5.73 1.13 11.16
CA HIS A 121 6.69 0.02 11.19
C HIS A 121 8.12 0.53 11.36
N ALA A 122 8.50 1.56 10.58
CA ALA A 122 9.80 2.20 10.67
C ALA A 122 10.03 2.83 12.05
N LEU A 123 9.01 3.51 12.60
CA LEU A 123 9.04 4.06 13.96
C LEU A 123 9.22 2.98 15.03
N LYS A 124 8.39 1.94 14.98
CA LYS A 124 8.36 0.87 16.00
C LYS A 124 9.65 0.06 16.00
N GLN A 125 10.16 -0.29 14.81
CA GLN A 125 11.37 -1.09 14.65
C GLN A 125 12.66 -0.26 14.57
N ARG A 126 12.56 1.08 14.63
CA ARG A 126 13.67 2.02 14.46
C ARG A 126 14.48 1.73 13.19
N LEU A 127 13.76 1.48 12.09
CA LEU A 127 14.40 1.15 10.83
C LEU A 127 15.26 2.31 10.34
N THR A 128 16.42 2.00 9.79
CA THR A 128 17.15 2.95 8.94
C THR A 128 16.40 3.13 7.62
N ARG A 129 16.74 4.20 6.89
CA ARG A 129 16.19 4.45 5.56
C ARG A 129 16.35 3.23 4.64
N ASP A 130 17.51 2.58 4.64
CA ASP A 130 17.75 1.44 3.75
C ASP A 130 16.98 0.18 4.18
N GLN A 131 16.78 -0.01 5.49
CA GLN A 131 15.92 -1.08 5.99
C GLN A 131 14.45 -0.82 5.62
N LEU A 132 13.99 0.43 5.71
CA LEU A 132 12.66 0.83 5.24
C LEU A 132 12.50 0.56 3.74
N VAL A 133 13.45 1.00 2.90
CA VAL A 133 13.44 0.74 1.46
C VAL A 133 13.42 -0.76 1.17
N LYS A 134 14.21 -1.56 1.89
CA LYS A 134 14.21 -3.02 1.75
C LYS A 134 12.86 -3.63 2.13
N ALA A 135 12.21 -3.12 3.17
CA ALA A 135 10.88 -3.57 3.59
C ALA A 135 9.81 -3.23 2.55
N ILE A 136 9.83 -2.00 2.01
CA ILE A 136 8.94 -1.55 0.92
C ILE A 136 9.12 -2.46 -0.31
N LYS A 137 10.38 -2.67 -0.75
CA LYS A 137 10.68 -3.53 -1.91
C LYS A 137 10.25 -4.98 -1.72
N LYS A 138 10.23 -5.47 -0.48
CA LYS A 138 9.78 -6.81 -0.14
C LYS A 138 8.27 -6.92 0.07
N ASN A 139 7.51 -5.83 -0.05
CA ASN A 139 6.08 -5.84 0.20
C ASN A 139 5.73 -6.37 1.60
N VAL A 140 6.53 -5.99 2.62
CA VAL A 140 6.34 -6.46 4.00
C VAL A 140 4.98 -6.03 4.56
N TYR A 141 4.45 -4.89 4.11
CA TYR A 141 3.08 -4.48 4.44
C TYR A 141 2.08 -5.56 4.02
N GLN A 142 2.15 -6.00 2.76
CA GLN A 142 1.27 -7.02 2.19
C GLN A 142 1.48 -8.36 2.90
N GLU A 143 2.73 -8.79 3.15
CA GLU A 143 3.01 -9.99 3.94
C GLU A 143 2.38 -9.91 5.35
N LYS A 144 2.51 -8.76 6.02
CA LYS A 144 2.04 -8.56 7.40
C LYS A 144 0.54 -8.32 7.50
N THR A 145 -0.12 -7.76 6.50
CA THR A 145 -1.58 -7.68 6.44
C THR A 145 -2.19 -9.05 6.16
N LEU A 146 -1.56 -9.86 5.31
CA LEU A 146 -1.91 -11.28 5.15
C LEU A 146 -1.70 -12.06 6.46
N LEU A 147 -0.58 -11.83 7.17
CA LEU A 147 -0.29 -12.45 8.48
C LEU A 147 -1.18 -11.93 9.63
N ASN A 148 -1.57 -10.66 9.65
CA ASN A 148 -2.48 -10.12 10.66
C ASN A 148 -3.93 -10.52 10.39
N ASN A 149 -4.33 -10.70 9.13
CA ASN A 149 -5.57 -11.38 8.77
C ASN A 149 -5.52 -12.89 9.08
N SER A 150 -4.33 -13.48 9.26
CA SER A 150 -4.16 -14.86 9.73
C SER A 150 -4.14 -15.02 11.27
N ASN A 151 -4.13 -13.93 12.05
CA ASN A 151 -4.17 -13.93 13.52
C ASN A 151 -5.48 -13.38 14.12
N LEU A 152 -6.44 -13.03 13.28
CA LEU A 152 -7.86 -13.14 13.65
C LEU A 152 -8.23 -14.59 13.34
N ILE A 153 -8.93 -15.23 14.27
CA ILE A 153 -9.58 -16.56 14.14
C ILE A 153 -9.74 -16.91 12.66
N LYS A 154 -9.26 -18.09 12.20
CA LYS A 154 -9.64 -18.65 10.88
C LYS A 154 -11.15 -18.59 10.78
N SER A 155 -11.68 -17.49 10.24
CA SER A 155 -13.03 -17.43 9.75
C SER A 155 -12.94 -18.07 8.40
N ASP A 156 -13.82 -19.04 8.14
CA ASP A 156 -14.04 -19.59 6.80
C ASP A 156 -14.60 -18.53 5.82
N LYS A 157 -14.43 -17.23 6.13
CA LYS A 157 -15.01 -16.08 5.45
C LYS A 157 -13.94 -15.10 4.96
N ILE A 158 -13.93 -14.92 3.64
CA ILE A 158 -13.35 -13.83 2.88
C ILE A 158 -14.09 -12.53 3.24
N ILE A 159 -13.32 -11.49 3.56
CA ILE A 159 -13.87 -10.16 3.81
C ILE A 159 -14.42 -9.61 2.48
N ARG A 160 -15.72 -9.33 2.43
CA ARG A 160 -16.34 -8.68 1.25
C ARG A 160 -15.75 -7.27 1.09
N PRO A 161 -15.15 -6.93 -0.06
CA PRO A 161 -14.71 -5.57 -0.34
C PRO A 161 -15.87 -4.57 -0.29
N THR A 162 -15.68 -3.42 0.36
CA THR A 162 -16.69 -2.35 0.48
C THR A 162 -16.30 -1.07 -0.27
N GLU A 163 -15.03 -0.88 -0.60
CA GLU A 163 -14.56 0.27 -1.37
C GLU A 163 -14.90 0.11 -2.86
N ALA A 164 -15.55 1.12 -3.45
CA ALA A 164 -16.01 1.09 -4.86
C ALA A 164 -14.90 1.41 -5.90
N THR A 165 -13.64 1.50 -5.49
CA THR A 165 -12.50 1.72 -6.40
C THR A 165 -12.22 0.49 -7.27
N TYR A 166 -11.91 0.70 -8.55
CA TYR A 166 -11.60 -0.38 -9.52
C TYR A 166 -12.68 -1.46 -9.62
N VAL A 167 -13.94 -1.03 -9.53
CA VAL A 167 -15.13 -1.87 -9.71
C VAL A 167 -15.66 -1.66 -11.13
N TYR A 168 -15.80 -2.74 -11.87
CA TYR A 168 -16.22 -2.72 -13.26
C TYR A 168 -17.46 -3.58 -13.47
N ARG A 169 -18.35 -3.13 -14.35
CA ARG A 169 -19.29 -4.03 -15.02
C ARG A 169 -18.48 -4.92 -15.96
N ALA A 170 -18.81 -6.21 -15.99
CA ALA A 170 -18.16 -7.16 -16.87
C ALA A 170 -19.16 -8.17 -17.42
N TYR A 171 -18.82 -8.72 -18.59
CA TYR A 171 -19.55 -9.83 -19.19
C TYR A 171 -18.68 -11.08 -19.15
N VAL A 172 -19.27 -12.20 -18.73
CA VAL A 172 -18.57 -13.49 -18.71
C VAL A 172 -18.41 -13.97 -20.14
N VAL A 173 -17.18 -13.96 -20.65
CA VAL A 173 -16.86 -14.49 -21.99
C VAL A 173 -16.69 -16.00 -21.92
N ARG A 174 -15.95 -16.47 -20.90
CA ARG A 174 -15.68 -17.91 -20.70
C ARG A 174 -15.29 -18.21 -19.25
N VAL A 175 -15.85 -19.29 -18.70
CA VAL A 175 -15.31 -19.94 -17.50
C VAL A 175 -14.19 -20.88 -17.95
N ILE A 176 -12.96 -20.66 -17.46
CA ILE A 176 -11.77 -21.43 -17.85
C ILE A 176 -11.53 -22.59 -16.87
N SER A 177 -11.63 -22.29 -15.58
CA SER A 177 -11.65 -23.23 -14.46
C SER A 177 -12.53 -22.63 -13.36
N ALA A 178 -12.76 -23.38 -12.28
CA ALA A 178 -13.55 -22.91 -11.15
C ALA A 178 -13.06 -21.57 -10.56
N ASP A 179 -11.75 -21.29 -10.62
CA ASP A 179 -11.14 -20.04 -10.13
C ASP A 179 -10.67 -19.07 -11.22
N ARG A 180 -10.79 -19.41 -12.52
CA ARG A 180 -10.26 -18.58 -13.63
C ARG A 180 -11.32 -18.28 -14.68
N LEU A 181 -11.44 -17.01 -15.02
CA LEU A 181 -12.46 -16.50 -15.94
C LEU A 181 -11.82 -15.61 -17.01
N LEU A 182 -12.37 -15.65 -18.21
CA LEU A 182 -12.19 -14.61 -19.22
C LEU A 182 -13.40 -13.70 -19.17
N LEU A 183 -13.18 -12.44 -18.87
CA LEU A 183 -14.22 -11.43 -18.76
C LEU A 183 -14.00 -10.34 -19.81
N ARG A 184 -15.09 -9.75 -20.29
CA ARG A 184 -15.06 -8.51 -21.06
C ARG A 184 -15.48 -7.37 -20.14
N LEU A 185 -14.50 -6.63 -19.64
CA LEU A 185 -14.68 -5.50 -18.73
C LEU A 185 -15.17 -4.28 -19.52
N ASP A 186 -16.13 -3.57 -18.94
CA ASP A 186 -16.57 -2.27 -19.40
C ASP A 186 -15.83 -1.18 -18.64
N LEU A 187 -14.98 -0.45 -19.36
CA LEU A 187 -14.16 0.63 -18.80
C LEU A 187 -14.81 2.01 -19.00
N GLY A 188 -16.07 2.05 -19.44
CA GLY A 188 -16.76 3.27 -19.85
C GLY A 188 -16.38 3.69 -21.27
N PHE A 189 -17.05 4.73 -21.77
CA PHE A 189 -16.76 5.36 -23.08
C PHE A 189 -16.70 4.39 -24.26
N GLN A 190 -17.54 3.35 -24.25
CA GLN A 190 -17.57 2.28 -25.27
C GLN A 190 -16.25 1.48 -25.36
N VAL A 191 -15.39 1.57 -24.35
CA VAL A 191 -14.15 0.80 -24.26
C VAL A 191 -14.42 -0.50 -23.53
N LEU A 192 -14.35 -1.61 -24.28
CA LEU A 192 -14.44 -2.96 -23.74
C LEU A 192 -13.06 -3.62 -23.77
N LYS A 193 -12.65 -4.24 -22.65
CA LYS A 193 -11.37 -4.94 -22.55
C LYS A 193 -11.58 -6.38 -22.13
N GLU A 194 -11.11 -7.33 -22.94
CA GLU A 194 -11.02 -8.72 -22.52
C GLU A 194 -9.86 -8.92 -21.56
N GLN A 195 -10.14 -9.52 -20.41
CA GLN A 195 -9.18 -9.72 -19.34
C GLN A 195 -9.36 -11.10 -18.72
N ARG A 196 -8.26 -11.83 -18.61
CA ARG A 196 -8.20 -13.05 -17.80
C ARG A 196 -8.03 -12.65 -16.35
N ILE A 197 -8.89 -13.18 -15.49
CA ILE A 197 -8.85 -12.97 -14.05
C ILE A 197 -8.75 -14.30 -13.32
N ARG A 198 -8.22 -14.25 -12.10
CA ARG A 198 -8.28 -15.34 -11.12
C ARG A 198 -9.06 -14.84 -9.91
N LEU A 199 -9.94 -15.66 -9.35
CA LEU A 199 -10.68 -15.31 -8.14
C LEU A 199 -9.67 -15.13 -6.99
N ALA A 200 -9.75 -13.98 -6.33
CA ALA A 200 -8.90 -13.62 -5.20
C ALA A 200 -9.23 -14.44 -3.96
N ASP A 201 -8.21 -14.69 -3.13
CA ASP A 201 -8.28 -15.32 -1.81
C ASP A 201 -8.85 -16.74 -1.76
N ILE A 202 -8.99 -17.40 -2.92
CA ILE A 202 -9.41 -18.79 -3.02
C ILE A 202 -8.51 -19.60 -3.96
N GLU A 203 -8.38 -20.88 -3.67
CA GLU A 203 -7.81 -21.88 -4.56
C GLU A 203 -8.83 -22.99 -4.79
N ALA A 204 -9.23 -23.17 -6.05
CA ALA A 204 -10.08 -24.29 -6.45
C ALA A 204 -9.22 -25.50 -6.84
N PRO A 205 -9.71 -26.73 -6.63
CA PRO A 205 -9.02 -27.94 -7.08
C PRO A 205 -8.78 -27.94 -8.59
N ALA A 206 -7.77 -28.71 -9.03
CA ALA A 206 -7.42 -28.80 -10.43
C ALA A 206 -8.53 -29.51 -11.26
N MET A 207 -8.65 -29.18 -12.55
CA MET A 207 -9.75 -29.66 -13.42
C MET A 207 -9.74 -31.18 -13.68
N ASP A 208 -8.60 -31.82 -13.46
CA ASP A 208 -8.41 -33.27 -13.52
C ASP A 208 -8.83 -33.98 -12.22
N ASP A 209 -9.05 -33.25 -11.14
CA ASP A 209 -9.69 -33.73 -9.90
C ASP A 209 -11.23 -33.71 -10.06
N PRO A 210 -11.96 -34.78 -9.69
CA PRO A 210 -13.42 -34.77 -9.62
C PRO A 210 -14.02 -33.57 -8.89
N LYS A 211 -13.41 -33.12 -7.78
CA LYS A 211 -13.85 -31.93 -7.05
C LYS A 211 -13.62 -30.64 -7.83
N GLY A 212 -12.56 -30.56 -8.64
CA GLY A 212 -12.31 -29.41 -9.49
C GLY A 212 -13.32 -29.31 -10.63
N ARG A 213 -13.78 -30.46 -11.15
CA ARG A 213 -14.87 -30.50 -12.12
C ARG A 213 -16.20 -30.08 -11.52
N GLU A 214 -16.52 -30.56 -10.31
CA GLU A 214 -17.72 -30.14 -9.57
C GLU A 214 -17.73 -28.62 -9.32
N ALA A 215 -16.61 -28.06 -8.84
CA ALA A 215 -16.46 -26.62 -8.62
C ALA A 215 -16.62 -25.83 -9.93
N TYR A 216 -16.08 -26.34 -11.04
CA TYR A 216 -16.22 -25.72 -12.36
C TYR A 216 -17.68 -25.72 -12.84
N GLU A 217 -18.38 -26.85 -12.74
CA GLU A 217 -19.78 -26.98 -13.13
C GLU A 217 -20.68 -26.07 -12.30
N TYR A 218 -20.38 -25.93 -11.01
CA TYR A 218 -21.06 -24.98 -10.13
C TYR A 218 -20.93 -23.54 -10.61
N VAL A 219 -19.69 -23.07 -10.84
CA VAL A 219 -19.42 -21.70 -11.30
C VAL A 219 -20.06 -21.46 -12.66
N LEU A 220 -19.94 -22.42 -13.58
CA LEU A 220 -20.57 -22.35 -14.90
C LEU A 220 -22.10 -22.22 -14.77
N GLY A 221 -22.74 -23.06 -13.96
CA GLY A 221 -24.18 -23.04 -13.74
C GLY A 221 -24.69 -21.70 -13.17
N LYS A 222 -23.94 -21.08 -12.26
CA LYS A 222 -24.28 -19.76 -11.71
C LYS A 222 -24.13 -18.64 -12.72
N LEU A 223 -23.00 -18.60 -13.44
CA LEU A 223 -22.68 -17.50 -14.34
C LEU A 223 -23.41 -17.57 -15.68
N VAL A 224 -23.90 -18.73 -16.10
CA VAL A 224 -24.83 -18.85 -17.24
C VAL A 224 -26.16 -18.16 -16.96
N GLN A 225 -26.64 -18.19 -15.71
CA GLN A 225 -27.88 -17.52 -15.31
C GLN A 225 -27.70 -16.00 -15.13
N SER A 226 -26.46 -15.53 -14.99
CA SER A 226 -26.12 -14.12 -14.80
C SER A 226 -24.86 -13.76 -15.61
N PRO A 227 -24.98 -13.59 -16.95
CA PRO A 227 -23.82 -13.36 -17.81
C PRO A 227 -23.17 -11.99 -17.58
N MET A 228 -23.86 -11.06 -16.91
CA MET A 228 -23.31 -9.78 -16.47
C MET A 228 -22.97 -9.85 -14.98
N VAL A 229 -21.72 -9.54 -14.66
CA VAL A 229 -21.17 -9.58 -13.30
C VAL A 229 -20.52 -8.26 -12.95
N VAL A 230 -20.39 -7.97 -11.66
CA VAL A 230 -19.57 -6.86 -11.16
C VAL A 230 -18.25 -7.44 -10.65
N VAL A 231 -17.14 -6.85 -11.08
CA VAL A 231 -15.81 -7.33 -10.73
C VAL A 231 -15.01 -6.21 -10.11
N LYS A 232 -14.46 -6.46 -8.92
CA LYS A 232 -13.43 -5.61 -8.32
C LYS A 232 -12.07 -6.24 -8.53
N THR A 233 -11.19 -5.57 -9.26
CA THR A 233 -9.80 -6.01 -9.42
C THR A 233 -8.95 -5.49 -8.26
N SER A 234 -8.01 -6.30 -7.76
CA SER A 234 -7.12 -5.95 -6.66
C SER A 234 -5.67 -5.76 -7.13
N LYS A 235 -4.97 -6.87 -7.44
CA LYS A 235 -3.55 -6.89 -7.84
C LYS A 235 -3.34 -7.79 -9.05
N ILE A 236 -2.17 -7.70 -9.66
CA ILE A 236 -1.75 -8.61 -10.74
C ILE A 236 -0.88 -9.71 -10.12
N ASP A 237 -1.17 -10.98 -10.43
CA ASP A 237 -0.35 -12.12 -10.00
C ASP A 237 0.92 -12.28 -10.86
N ILE A 238 1.82 -13.18 -10.46
CA ILE A 238 3.09 -13.42 -11.16
C ILE A 238 2.94 -13.88 -12.62
N TYR A 239 1.74 -14.28 -13.03
CA TYR A 239 1.41 -14.73 -14.40
C TYR A 239 0.67 -13.64 -15.19
N GLY A 240 0.62 -12.40 -14.68
CA GLY A 240 -0.04 -11.28 -15.35
C GLY A 240 -1.56 -11.31 -15.29
N ARG A 241 -2.17 -12.15 -14.43
CA ARG A 241 -3.63 -12.22 -14.26
C ARG A 241 -4.07 -11.29 -13.16
N TYR A 242 -5.18 -10.59 -13.35
CA TYR A 242 -5.76 -9.80 -12.27
C TYR A 242 -6.42 -10.73 -11.26
N LEU A 243 -6.07 -10.57 -9.97
CA LEU A 243 -6.85 -11.15 -8.88
C LEU A 243 -8.10 -10.31 -8.67
N ALA A 244 -9.24 -10.97 -8.61
CA ALA A 244 -10.52 -10.27 -8.59
C ALA A 244 -11.57 -10.90 -7.67
N TYR A 245 -12.43 -10.04 -7.15
CA TYR A 245 -13.64 -10.40 -6.42
C TYR A 245 -14.82 -10.25 -7.37
N LEU A 246 -15.62 -11.32 -7.48
CA LEU A 246 -16.74 -11.38 -8.43
C LEU A 246 -18.07 -11.37 -7.69
N PHE A 247 -18.94 -10.46 -8.11
CA PHE A 247 -20.28 -10.28 -7.59
C PHE A 247 -21.29 -10.43 -8.70
N TYR A 248 -22.42 -11.08 -8.42
CA TYR A 248 -23.46 -11.28 -9.40
C TYR A 248 -24.84 -11.24 -8.75
N SER A 249 -25.87 -11.21 -9.58
CA SER A 249 -27.25 -11.30 -9.12
C SER A 249 -28.10 -12.06 -10.13
N THR A 250 -28.91 -12.98 -9.64
CA THR A 250 -29.97 -13.63 -10.44
C THR A 250 -31.24 -12.80 -10.53
N LYS A 251 -31.34 -11.71 -9.74
CA LYS A 251 -32.44 -10.75 -9.77
C LYS A 251 -31.98 -9.47 -10.45
N LYS A 252 -32.89 -8.80 -11.16
CA LYS A 252 -32.60 -7.48 -11.74
C LYS A 252 -32.37 -6.47 -10.62
N MET A 253 -31.17 -5.90 -10.55
CA MET A 253 -30.80 -4.86 -9.58
C MET A 253 -29.72 -3.92 -10.16
N PRO A 254 -29.62 -2.68 -9.66
CA PRO A 254 -28.54 -1.74 -10.00
C PRO A 254 -27.13 -2.30 -9.69
N LEU A 255 -26.11 -1.84 -10.44
CA LEU A 255 -24.73 -2.36 -10.36
C LEU A 255 -24.08 -2.14 -8.99
N ASP A 256 -24.28 -0.96 -8.42
CA ASP A 256 -23.88 -0.60 -7.07
C ASP A 256 -24.51 -1.56 -6.04
N MET A 257 -25.80 -1.89 -6.20
CA MET A 257 -26.45 -2.89 -5.34
C MET A 257 -25.92 -4.32 -5.56
N VAL A 258 -25.51 -4.70 -6.77
CA VAL A 258 -24.84 -5.99 -7.00
C VAL A 258 -23.51 -6.03 -6.24
N PHE A 259 -22.73 -4.95 -6.27
CA PHE A 259 -21.47 -4.87 -5.55
C PHE A 259 -21.66 -4.95 -4.04
N GLU A 260 -22.62 -4.22 -3.48
CA GLU A 260 -22.85 -4.18 -2.03
C GLU A 260 -23.57 -5.43 -1.49
N LYS A 261 -24.59 -5.92 -2.21
CA LYS A 261 -25.58 -6.89 -1.68
C LYS A 261 -25.79 -8.11 -2.58
N GLY A 262 -25.20 -8.14 -3.77
CA GLY A 262 -25.25 -9.31 -4.66
C GLY A 262 -24.54 -10.53 -4.09
N GLN A 263 -24.71 -11.68 -4.75
CA GLN A 263 -23.98 -12.89 -4.42
C GLN A 263 -22.47 -12.67 -4.60
N PHE A 264 -21.67 -13.16 -3.66
CA PHE A 264 -20.21 -13.02 -3.69
C PHE A 264 -19.58 -14.37 -3.99
N LEU A 265 -19.19 -14.56 -5.25
CA LEU A 265 -18.80 -15.87 -5.76
C LEU A 265 -17.59 -16.46 -5.00
N ASN A 266 -16.60 -15.62 -4.67
CA ASN A 266 -15.41 -16.10 -3.95
C ASN A 266 -15.79 -16.74 -2.61
N GLN A 267 -16.64 -16.07 -1.82
CA GLN A 267 -17.10 -16.60 -0.53
C GLN A 267 -18.00 -17.81 -0.72
N GLU A 268 -18.90 -17.76 -1.68
CA GLU A 268 -19.83 -18.85 -1.99
C GLU A 268 -19.08 -20.15 -2.35
N MET A 269 -17.94 -20.06 -3.05
CA MET A 269 -17.12 -21.22 -3.34
C MET A 269 -16.50 -21.85 -2.08
N VAL A 270 -16.08 -21.03 -1.11
CA VAL A 270 -15.55 -21.52 0.17
C VAL A 270 -16.66 -22.11 1.04
N ASP A 271 -17.79 -21.42 1.16
CA ASP A 271 -18.95 -21.86 1.94
C ASP A 271 -19.49 -23.23 1.48
N ASN A 272 -19.40 -23.51 0.18
CA ASN A 272 -19.83 -24.79 -0.40
C ASN A 272 -18.71 -25.86 -0.47
N GLY A 273 -17.51 -25.57 0.05
CA GLY A 273 -16.39 -26.52 0.02
C GLY A 273 -15.82 -26.79 -1.39
N LEU A 274 -16.09 -25.90 -2.35
CA LEU A 274 -15.67 -25.99 -3.75
C LEU A 274 -14.31 -25.33 -4.00
N ALA A 275 -13.84 -24.53 -3.04
CA ALA A 275 -12.51 -23.97 -2.98
C ALA A 275 -12.05 -23.83 -1.53
N HIS A 276 -10.74 -23.71 -1.33
CA HIS A 276 -10.14 -23.40 -0.04
C HIS A 276 -9.60 -21.96 -0.04
N LEU A 277 -9.46 -21.36 1.13
CA LEU A 277 -8.83 -20.03 1.25
C LEU A 277 -7.36 -20.12 0.84
N ALA A 278 -6.91 -19.16 0.02
CA ALA A 278 -5.55 -19.06 -0.51
C ALA A 278 -4.56 -18.38 0.46
#